data_AF-A0A954S159-F1
#
_entry.id   AF-A0A954S159-F1
#
_cell.length_a   1.000
_cell.length_b   1.000
_cell.length_c   1.000
_cell.angle_alpha   90.00
_cell.angle_beta   90.00
_cell.angle_gamma   90.00
#
_symmetry.space_group_name_H-M   'P 1'
#
loop_
_entity.id
_entity.type
_entity.pdbx_description
1 polymer ?
#
loop_
_entity_poly.entity_id
_entity_poly.type
_entity_poly.pdbx_seq_one_letter_code
_entity_poly.pdbx_strand_id
1 'polypeptide(L)'
;MSEPETRESLLIRLRDTQCDAAWTEFVVIYRPMIYRLARQSGLQHNDAEDVTQQVLLSVSRAVGDWRKDERRGRFRGWLTTVTKNAVRNAIRRVPRERAGGGSRIFDLLAGQGSARDGGSELDHHIEAEYRRSVLRTAAERVRYEFAESTWQAFWLTTVGKSSTRPTADDSPASVAAAAAELGITVGAVYAARSRVMRRLQEAAHEILDEEEWT
;
A
#
# COMPACT_ATOMS: atom_id res chain seq x y z
N MET A 1 -8.15 -9.32 14.74
CA MET A 1 -7.33 -9.64 13.55
C MET A 1 -6.00 -8.93 13.72
N SER A 2 -4.89 -9.68 13.82
CA SER A 2 -3.55 -9.08 13.93
C SER A 2 -3.27 -8.20 12.73
N GLU A 3 -2.73 -7.00 12.96
CA GLU A 3 -2.22 -6.14 11.89
C GLU A 3 -1.11 -6.88 11.13
N PRO A 4 -1.16 -6.95 9.78
CA PRO A 4 -0.09 -7.51 8.98
C PRO A 4 1.20 -6.71 9.20
N GLU A 5 2.22 -7.34 9.78
CA GLU A 5 3.49 -6.71 10.14
C GLU A 5 4.46 -6.67 8.94
N THR A 6 5.44 -5.76 8.96
CA THR A 6 6.57 -5.82 8.03
C THR A 6 7.42 -7.04 8.37
N ARG A 7 7.79 -7.83 7.36
CA ARG A 7 8.55 -9.08 7.54
C ARG A 7 9.84 -8.87 8.34
N GLU A 8 10.09 -9.69 9.37
CA GLU A 8 11.33 -9.63 10.16
C GLU A 8 12.57 -9.95 9.30
N SER A 9 12.47 -10.87 8.33
CA SER A 9 13.54 -11.20 7.38
C SER A 9 13.93 -10.01 6.49
N LEU A 10 12.92 -9.29 5.98
CA LEU A 10 13.14 -8.03 5.28
C LEU A 10 13.83 -7.03 6.20
N LEU A 11 13.39 -6.89 7.46
CA LEU A 11 14.01 -5.98 8.42
C LEU A 11 15.46 -6.36 8.74
N ILE A 12 15.77 -7.65 8.90
CA ILE A 12 17.13 -8.15 9.11
C ILE A 12 18.01 -7.83 7.89
N ARG A 13 17.54 -8.12 6.67
CA ARG A 13 18.28 -7.82 5.44
C ARG A 13 18.40 -6.31 5.20
N LEU A 14 17.38 -5.53 5.56
CA LEU A 14 17.37 -4.07 5.45
C LEU A 14 18.35 -3.40 6.43
N ARG A 15 18.72 -4.09 7.52
CA ARG A 15 19.80 -3.65 8.43
C ARG A 15 21.18 -3.81 7.81
N ASP A 16 21.34 -4.77 6.90
CA ASP A 16 22.52 -4.84 6.06
C ASP A 16 22.42 -3.77 4.97
N THR A 17 23.09 -2.65 5.22
CA THR A 17 23.12 -1.50 4.28
C THR A 17 23.76 -1.84 2.93
N GLN A 18 24.38 -3.01 2.77
CA GLN A 18 24.91 -3.49 1.49
C GLN A 18 23.89 -4.33 0.70
N CYS A 19 22.72 -4.64 1.27
CA CYS A 19 21.68 -5.44 0.62
C CYS A 19 20.74 -4.56 -0.23
N ASP A 20 21.21 -4.14 -1.42
CA ASP A 20 20.42 -3.34 -2.36
C ASP A 20 19.08 -3.98 -2.74
N ALA A 21 19.02 -5.31 -2.78
CA ALA A 21 17.80 -6.05 -3.07
C ALA A 21 16.72 -5.85 -1.98
N ALA A 22 17.10 -5.86 -0.70
CA ALA A 22 16.17 -5.63 0.40
C ALA A 22 15.69 -4.18 0.43
N TRP A 23 16.58 -3.23 0.15
CA TRP A 23 16.20 -1.83 0.01
C TRP A 23 15.23 -1.61 -1.16
N THR A 24 15.47 -2.26 -2.30
CA THR A 24 14.59 -2.19 -3.48
C THR A 24 13.20 -2.75 -3.15
N GLU A 25 13.13 -3.91 -2.51
CA GLU A 25 11.88 -4.52 -2.06
C GLU A 25 11.11 -3.60 -1.09
N PHE A 26 11.81 -3.00 -0.13
CA PHE A 26 11.23 -2.02 0.78
C PHE A 26 10.65 -0.81 0.04
N VAL A 27 11.41 -0.22 -0.89
CA VAL A 27 10.96 0.95 -1.66
C VAL A 27 9.71 0.64 -2.49
N VAL A 28 9.66 -0.52 -3.15
CA VAL A 28 8.49 -0.94 -3.95
C VAL A 28 7.23 -0.98 -3.09
N ILE A 29 7.32 -1.50 -1.86
CA ILE A 29 6.17 -1.63 -0.96
C ILE A 29 5.79 -0.28 -0.34
N TYR A 30 6.74 0.46 0.21
CA TYR A 30 6.45 1.60 1.09
C TYR A 30 6.42 2.95 0.38
N ARG A 31 7.17 3.15 -0.71
CA ARG A 31 7.15 4.42 -1.45
C ARG A 31 5.74 4.81 -1.90
N PRO A 32 4.94 3.92 -2.53
CA PRO A 32 3.61 4.31 -3.00
C PRO A 32 2.65 4.60 -1.83
N MET A 33 2.81 3.91 -0.70
CA MET A 33 2.02 4.13 0.52
C MET A 33 2.31 5.53 1.10
N ILE A 34 3.59 5.85 1.30
CA ILE A 34 4.03 7.15 1.86
C ILE A 34 3.57 8.30 0.96
N TYR A 35 3.78 8.17 -0.36
CA TYR A 35 3.38 9.19 -1.32
C TYR A 35 1.87 9.45 -1.30
N ARG A 36 1.05 8.38 -1.29
CA ARG A 36 -0.41 8.53 -1.23
C ARG A 36 -0.88 9.17 0.07
N LEU A 37 -0.28 8.81 1.20
CA LEU A 37 -0.58 9.44 2.47
C LEU A 37 -0.28 10.95 2.42
N ALA A 38 0.89 11.33 1.89
CA ALA A 38 1.26 12.73 1.73
C ALA A 38 0.27 13.50 0.84
N ARG A 39 -0.12 12.92 -0.31
CA ARG A 39 -1.12 13.50 -1.23
C ARG A 39 -2.49 13.64 -0.60
N GLN A 40 -2.96 12.62 0.13
CA GLN A 40 -4.24 12.64 0.83
C GLN A 40 -4.23 13.60 2.03
N SER A 41 -3.04 13.94 2.55
CA SER A 41 -2.85 14.96 3.57
C SER A 41 -2.84 16.38 3.00
N GLY A 42 -3.19 16.58 1.72
CA GLY A 42 -3.30 17.90 1.10
C GLY A 42 -1.99 18.45 0.51
N LEU A 43 -0.89 17.69 0.53
CA LEU A 43 0.36 18.12 -0.09
C LEU A 43 0.26 18.02 -1.61
N GLN A 44 0.78 19.02 -2.32
CA GLN A 44 0.95 18.97 -3.78
C GLN A 44 1.94 17.86 -4.20
N HIS A 45 1.99 17.54 -5.49
CA HIS A 45 2.84 16.46 -6.01
C HIS A 45 4.30 16.58 -5.58
N ASN A 46 4.90 17.76 -5.76
CA ASN A 46 6.32 17.98 -5.45
C ASN A 46 6.59 17.82 -3.94
N ASP A 47 5.78 18.43 -3.09
CA ASP A 47 5.91 18.30 -1.63
C ASP A 47 5.70 16.85 -1.17
N ALA A 48 4.81 16.10 -1.82
CA ALA A 48 4.58 14.69 -1.52
C ALA A 48 5.76 13.79 -1.94
N GLU A 49 6.38 14.07 -3.09
CA GLU A 49 7.61 13.40 -3.52
C GLU A 49 8.77 13.70 -2.54
N ASP A 50 8.95 14.96 -2.17
CA ASP A 50 9.99 15.39 -1.21
C ASP A 50 9.82 14.72 0.16
N VAL A 51 8.59 14.70 0.69
CA VAL A 51 8.28 13.99 1.94
C VAL A 51 8.58 12.50 1.80
N THR A 52 8.22 11.89 0.67
CA THR A 52 8.47 10.48 0.43
C THR A 52 9.97 10.17 0.45
N GLN A 53 10.77 10.97 -0.25
CA GLN A 53 12.22 10.85 -0.23
C GLN A 53 12.79 11.07 1.18
N GLN A 54 12.31 12.07 1.92
CA GLN A 54 12.76 12.34 3.28
C GLN A 54 12.49 11.17 4.22
N VAL A 55 11.31 10.54 4.12
CA VAL A 55 10.96 9.35 4.92
C VAL A 55 11.89 8.19 4.56
N LEU A 56 12.07 7.90 3.27
CA LEU A 56 12.95 6.82 2.82
C LEU A 56 14.40 7.04 3.29
N LEU A 57 14.93 8.26 3.17
CA LEU A 57 16.27 8.60 3.67
C LEU A 57 16.38 8.50 5.20
N SER A 58 15.30 8.85 5.91
CA SER A 58 15.27 8.71 7.38
C SER A 58 15.28 7.23 7.77
N VAL A 59 14.56 6.39 7.03
CA VAL A 59 14.56 4.95 7.24
C VAL A 59 15.93 4.36 6.94
N SER A 60 16.55 4.66 5.80
CA SER A 60 17.86 4.08 5.45
C SER A 60 18.95 4.41 6.47
N ARG A 61 18.89 5.59 7.08
CA ARG A 61 19.84 6.01 8.13
C ARG A 61 19.58 5.37 9.49
N ALA A 62 18.32 5.08 9.81
CA ALA A 62 17.91 4.62 11.14
C ALA A 62 17.70 3.10 11.21
N VAL A 63 17.52 2.43 10.07
CA VAL A 63 17.14 1.01 10.02
C VAL A 63 18.25 0.09 10.50
N GLY A 64 19.52 0.38 10.24
CA GLY A 64 20.66 -0.41 10.72
C GLY A 64 20.70 -0.57 12.25
N ASP A 65 20.37 0.52 12.96
CA ASP A 65 20.29 0.59 14.43
C ASP A 65 18.90 0.26 14.98
N TRP A 66 17.91 0.03 14.10
CA TRP A 66 16.58 -0.32 14.53
C TRP A 66 16.61 -1.72 15.15
N ARG A 67 16.28 -1.78 16.43
CA ARG A 67 16.05 -3.02 17.17
C ARG A 67 14.58 -3.10 17.54
N LYS A 68 14.00 -4.28 17.37
CA LYS A 68 12.72 -4.64 17.97
C LYS A 68 12.88 -4.54 19.48
N ASP A 69 12.34 -3.47 20.05
CA ASP A 69 12.40 -3.17 21.47
C ASP A 69 10.96 -3.14 21.97
N GLU A 70 10.67 -3.82 23.09
CA GLU A 70 9.34 -3.85 23.72
C GLU A 70 8.78 -2.44 23.96
N ARG A 71 9.67 -1.43 24.07
CA ARG A 71 9.30 -0.02 24.24
C ARG A 71 9.08 0.75 22.93
N ARG A 72 9.69 0.34 21.81
CA ARG A 72 9.60 1.04 20.51
C ARG A 72 8.44 0.56 19.63
N GLY A 73 7.87 -0.59 19.96
CA GLY A 73 6.77 -1.18 19.21
C GLY A 73 7.18 -1.80 17.88
N ARG A 74 6.18 -2.23 17.11
CA ARG A 74 6.35 -2.87 15.79
C ARG A 74 7.00 -1.91 14.79
N PHE A 75 7.76 -2.42 13.82
CA PHE A 75 8.42 -1.60 12.79
C PHE A 75 7.43 -0.67 12.07
N ARG A 76 6.22 -1.15 11.80
CA ARG A 76 5.13 -0.37 11.21
C ARG A 76 4.75 0.84 12.06
N GLY A 77 4.62 0.67 13.37
CA GLY A 77 4.34 1.79 14.28
C GLY A 77 5.44 2.84 14.25
N TRP A 78 6.69 2.39 14.18
CA TRP A 78 7.84 3.28 13.99
C TRP A 78 7.80 4.00 12.63
N LEU A 79 7.63 3.29 11.52
CA LEU A 79 7.55 3.88 10.19
C LEU A 79 6.36 4.85 10.05
N THR A 80 5.23 4.50 10.63
CA THR A 80 4.05 5.37 10.75
C THR A 80 4.41 6.65 11.48
N THR A 81 5.14 6.56 12.59
CA THR A 81 5.59 7.74 13.35
C THR A 81 6.53 8.61 12.52
N VAL A 82 7.53 8.02 11.85
CA VAL A 82 8.45 8.74 10.95
C VAL A 82 7.68 9.46 9.84
N THR A 83 6.74 8.75 9.20
CA THR A 83 5.93 9.29 8.10
C THR A 83 5.02 10.43 8.59
N LYS A 84 4.30 10.24 9.70
CA LYS A 84 3.45 11.27 10.32
C LYS A 84 4.24 12.54 10.65
N ASN A 85 5.43 12.38 11.21
CA ASN A 85 6.30 13.51 11.56
C ASN A 85 6.79 14.26 10.31
N ALA A 86 7.19 13.54 9.26
CA ALA A 86 7.61 14.15 8.00
C ALA A 86 6.47 14.93 7.34
N VAL A 87 5.27 14.34 7.22
CA VAL A 87 4.09 15.00 6.64
C VAL A 87 3.67 16.22 7.48
N ARG A 88 3.63 16.10 8.82
CA ARG A 88 3.32 17.22 9.71
C ARG A 88 4.31 18.38 9.53
N ASN A 89 5.60 18.06 9.42
CA ASN A 89 6.64 19.07 9.22
C ASN A 89 6.50 19.76 7.85
N ALA A 90 6.15 19.02 6.79
CA ALA A 90 5.87 19.60 5.48
C ALA A 90 4.63 20.51 5.52
N ILE A 91 3.52 20.06 6.10
CA ILE A 91 2.29 20.87 6.25
C ILE A 91 2.57 22.18 6.99
N ARG A 92 3.36 22.13 8.08
CA ARG A 92 3.73 23.34 8.84
C ARG A 92 4.54 24.36 8.04
N ARG A 93 5.24 23.93 6.99
CA ARG A 93 6.06 24.79 6.12
C ARG A 93 5.26 25.41 4.98
N VAL A 94 4.07 24.88 4.66
CA VAL A 94 3.21 25.40 3.60
C VAL A 94 2.42 26.61 4.13
N PRO A 95 2.53 27.80 3.50
CA PRO A 95 1.70 28.95 3.84
C PRO A 95 0.22 28.61 3.67
N ARG A 96 -0.63 28.97 4.64
CA ARG A 96 -2.06 28.62 4.69
C ARG A 96 -2.85 28.95 3.43
N GLU A 97 -2.43 29.96 2.67
CA GLU A 97 -3.05 30.39 1.41
C GLU A 97 -2.84 29.41 0.23
N ARG A 98 -1.85 28.51 0.32
CA ARG A 98 -1.53 27.51 -0.71
C ARG A 98 -1.95 26.08 -0.35
N ALA A 99 -2.48 25.87 0.86
CA ALA A 99 -2.99 24.57 1.27
C ALA A 99 -4.33 24.31 0.57
N GLY A 100 -4.26 23.85 -0.69
CA GLY A 100 -5.42 23.37 -1.41
C GLY A 100 -5.96 22.10 -0.77
N GLY A 101 -7.04 22.22 0.00
CA GLY A 101 -7.97 21.13 0.28
C GLY A 101 -8.15 20.76 1.75
N GLY A 102 -9.38 20.97 2.24
CA GLY A 102 -9.91 20.46 3.52
C GLY A 102 -10.06 18.94 3.53
N SER A 103 -8.93 18.24 3.48
CA SER A 103 -8.89 16.80 3.75
C SER A 103 -8.96 16.57 5.26
N ARG A 104 -9.82 15.66 5.71
CA ARG A 104 -9.87 15.22 7.12
C ARG A 104 -8.49 14.85 7.67
N ILE A 105 -7.62 14.23 6.86
CA ILE A 105 -6.26 13.86 7.28
C ILE A 105 -5.38 15.09 7.52
N PHE A 106 -5.55 16.14 6.70
CA PHE A 106 -4.87 17.41 6.91
C PHE A 106 -5.28 18.01 8.26
N ASP A 107 -6.57 18.04 8.57
CA ASP A 107 -7.08 18.60 9.83
C ASP A 107 -6.55 17.83 11.06
N LEU A 108 -6.49 16.50 10.98
CA LEU A 108 -5.91 15.66 12.03
C LEU A 108 -4.41 15.91 12.21
N LEU A 109 -3.65 16.05 11.12
CA LEU A 109 -2.21 16.29 11.16
C LEU A 109 -1.82 17.72 11.54
N ALA A 110 -2.64 18.70 11.19
CA ALA A 110 -2.51 20.11 11.54
C ALA A 110 -2.88 20.39 13.02
N GLY A 111 -3.41 19.39 13.73
CA GLY A 111 -3.80 19.51 15.15
C GLY A 111 -5.12 20.23 15.36
N GLN A 112 -6.00 20.24 14.35
CA GLN A 112 -7.33 20.86 14.42
C GLN A 112 -8.44 19.85 14.80
N GLY A 113 -8.13 18.54 14.87
CA GLY A 113 -8.99 17.49 15.42
C GLY A 113 -8.76 17.22 16.91
N SER A 114 -9.67 16.47 17.55
CA SER A 114 -9.46 16.04 18.95
C SER A 114 -8.26 15.07 19.05
N ALA A 115 -7.30 15.38 19.93
CA ALA A 115 -6.02 14.69 19.99
C ALA A 115 -6.10 13.19 20.37
N ARG A 116 -7.23 12.74 20.96
CA ARG A 116 -7.43 11.34 21.38
C ARG A 116 -7.98 10.44 20.26
N ASP A 117 -8.79 10.98 19.36
CA ASP A 117 -9.47 10.19 18.30
C ASP A 117 -8.66 10.18 17.00
N GLY A 118 -7.95 11.28 16.70
CA GLY A 118 -7.20 11.42 15.44
C GLY A 118 -5.93 10.57 15.31
N GLY A 119 -5.42 10.01 16.40
CA GLY A 119 -4.31 9.05 16.36
C GLY A 119 -4.74 7.73 15.71
N SER A 120 -5.85 7.17 16.19
CA SER A 120 -6.41 5.87 15.78
C SER A 120 -6.92 5.90 14.33
N GLU A 121 -7.66 6.93 13.94
CA GLU A 121 -8.19 7.06 12.57
C GLU A 121 -7.07 7.12 11.53
N LEU A 122 -5.99 7.85 11.83
CA LEU A 122 -4.85 7.97 10.94
C LEU A 122 -4.03 6.67 10.86
N ASP A 123 -3.90 5.93 11.98
CA ASP A 123 -3.26 4.61 11.97
C ASP A 123 -4.03 3.62 11.09
N HIS A 124 -5.36 3.57 11.21
CA HIS A 124 -6.21 2.76 10.33
C HIS A 124 -6.08 3.14 8.85
N HIS A 125 -5.93 4.43 8.56
CA HIS A 125 -5.76 4.89 7.20
C HIS A 125 -4.40 4.48 6.60
N ILE A 126 -3.32 4.60 7.38
CA ILE A 126 -1.99 4.12 6.97
C ILE A 126 -1.99 2.61 6.76
N GLU A 127 -2.64 1.86 7.64
CA GLU A 127 -2.83 0.42 7.51
C GLU A 127 -3.56 0.05 6.20
N ALA A 128 -4.63 0.78 5.86
CA ALA A 128 -5.36 0.57 4.62
C ALA A 128 -4.49 0.88 3.39
N GLU A 129 -3.71 1.96 3.41
CA GLU A 129 -2.79 2.32 2.32
C GLU A 129 -1.66 1.30 2.14
N TYR A 130 -1.16 0.74 3.23
CA TYR A 130 -0.20 -0.36 3.20
C TYR A 130 -0.77 -1.59 2.50
N ARG A 131 -1.95 -2.06 2.93
CA ARG A 131 -2.61 -3.23 2.30
C ARG A 131 -2.83 -3.01 0.81
N ARG A 132 -3.25 -1.80 0.41
CA ARG A 132 -3.36 -1.42 -1.01
C ARG A 132 -2.01 -1.46 -1.73
N SER A 133 -0.92 -1.08 -1.06
CA SER A 133 0.43 -1.13 -1.64
C SER A 133 0.90 -2.57 -1.86
N VAL A 134 0.71 -3.43 -0.86
CA VAL A 134 0.99 -4.88 -0.96
C VAL A 134 0.18 -5.51 -2.09
N LEU A 135 -1.14 -5.29 -2.12
CA LEU A 135 -2.01 -5.84 -3.17
C LEU A 135 -1.63 -5.37 -4.57
N ARG A 136 -1.26 -4.10 -4.73
CA ARG A 136 -0.79 -3.57 -6.03
C ARG A 136 0.52 -4.22 -6.44
N THR A 137 1.47 -4.35 -5.51
CA THR A 137 2.75 -5.01 -5.76
C THR A 137 2.54 -6.47 -6.16
N ALA A 138 1.66 -7.18 -5.45
CA ALA A 138 1.25 -8.54 -5.79
C ALA A 138 0.62 -8.58 -7.20
N ALA A 139 -0.30 -7.67 -7.52
CA ALA A 139 -0.96 -7.61 -8.82
C ALA A 139 0.03 -7.34 -9.96
N GLU A 140 1.01 -6.46 -9.76
CA GLU A 140 2.07 -6.18 -10.74
C GLU A 140 2.93 -7.41 -11.03
N ARG A 141 3.25 -8.23 -10.02
CA ARG A 141 3.96 -9.50 -10.22
C ARG A 141 3.09 -10.54 -10.93
N VAL A 142 1.90 -10.78 -10.39
CA VAL A 142 0.99 -11.85 -10.82
C VAL A 142 0.48 -11.62 -12.24
N ARG A 143 0.33 -10.36 -12.67
CA ARG A 143 -0.13 -10.03 -14.03
C ARG A 143 0.69 -10.76 -15.11
N TYR A 144 2.02 -10.83 -14.95
CA TYR A 144 2.90 -11.40 -15.95
C TYR A 144 2.93 -12.94 -15.96
N GLU A 145 2.31 -13.58 -14.97
CA GLU A 145 2.23 -15.04 -14.86
C GLU A 145 1.02 -15.62 -15.63
N PHE A 146 0.07 -14.78 -16.01
CA PHE A 146 -1.14 -15.18 -16.73
C PHE A 146 -1.13 -14.69 -18.18
N ALA A 147 -1.80 -15.44 -19.06
CA ALA A 147 -2.11 -14.95 -20.39
C ALA A 147 -2.97 -13.67 -20.29
N GLU A 148 -2.73 -12.70 -21.19
CA GLU A 148 -3.41 -11.40 -21.15
C GLU A 148 -4.94 -11.54 -21.14
N SER A 149 -5.52 -12.49 -21.88
CA SER A 149 -6.97 -12.76 -21.87
C SER A 149 -7.50 -13.23 -20.50
N THR A 150 -6.70 -13.99 -19.75
CA THR A 150 -7.06 -14.45 -18.40
C THR A 150 -6.99 -13.29 -17.40
N TRP A 151 -5.97 -12.44 -17.52
CA TRP A 151 -5.83 -11.23 -16.72
C TRP A 151 -6.97 -10.24 -17.00
N GLN A 152 -7.30 -10.00 -18.27
CA GLN A 152 -8.39 -9.12 -18.67
C GLN A 152 -9.76 -9.64 -18.18
N ALA A 153 -10.00 -10.95 -18.24
CA ALA A 153 -11.23 -11.55 -17.71
C ALA A 153 -11.39 -11.29 -16.20
N PHE A 154 -10.30 -11.42 -15.44
CA PHE A 154 -10.27 -11.06 -14.03
C PHE A 154 -10.48 -9.56 -13.80
N TRP A 155 -9.77 -8.71 -14.55
CA TRP A 155 -9.80 -7.26 -14.40
C TRP A 155 -11.19 -6.67 -14.67
N LEU A 156 -11.82 -7.06 -15.78
CA LEU A 156 -13.14 -6.60 -16.20
C LEU A 156 -14.23 -6.93 -15.17
N THR A 157 -14.11 -8.08 -14.49
CA THR A 157 -15.13 -8.57 -13.54
C THR A 157 -14.87 -8.16 -12.09
N THR A 158 -13.62 -7.85 -11.72
CA THR A 158 -13.24 -7.61 -10.31
C THR A 158 -12.94 -6.15 -10.01
N VAL A 159 -12.33 -5.43 -10.96
CA VAL A 159 -12.03 -3.99 -10.84
C VAL A 159 -13.12 -3.15 -11.51
N GLY A 160 -13.82 -3.73 -12.49
CA GLY A 160 -14.88 -3.07 -13.25
C GLY A 160 -14.34 -2.00 -14.20
N LYS A 161 -15.20 -1.52 -15.12
CA LYS A 161 -14.85 -0.44 -16.07
C LYS A 161 -14.85 0.97 -15.44
N SER A 162 -15.45 1.16 -14.25
CA SER A 162 -15.65 2.52 -13.67
C SER A 162 -15.68 2.62 -12.14
N SER A 163 -15.36 1.58 -11.36
CA SER A 163 -15.51 1.64 -9.90
C SER A 163 -14.21 1.98 -9.18
N THR A 164 -14.18 3.15 -8.52
CA THR A 164 -13.12 3.62 -7.58
C THR A 164 -13.04 2.77 -6.29
N ARG A 165 -13.69 1.61 -6.27
CA ARG A 165 -13.69 0.62 -5.19
C ARG A 165 -13.73 -0.76 -5.85
N PRO A 166 -12.86 -1.71 -5.48
CA PRO A 166 -12.96 -3.08 -5.95
C PRO A 166 -14.20 -3.71 -5.29
N THR A 167 -15.36 -3.50 -5.89
CA THR A 167 -16.54 -4.32 -5.65
C THR A 167 -16.54 -5.34 -6.78
N ALA A 168 -16.25 -6.59 -6.43
CA ALA A 168 -16.58 -7.73 -7.26
C ALA A 168 -18.02 -7.61 -7.77
N ASP A 169 -18.19 -7.20 -9.03
CA ASP A 169 -19.50 -7.25 -9.68
C ASP A 169 -19.68 -8.67 -10.21
N ASP A 170 -20.12 -9.55 -9.31
CA ASP A 170 -20.42 -10.96 -9.60
C ASP A 170 -21.78 -11.13 -10.28
N SER A 171 -22.37 -10.03 -10.77
CA SER A 171 -23.56 -10.12 -11.59
C SER A 171 -23.29 -11.02 -12.80
N PRO A 172 -24.14 -12.01 -13.07
CA PRO A 172 -24.05 -12.84 -14.27
C PRO A 172 -23.95 -12.01 -15.56
N ALA A 173 -24.49 -10.79 -15.56
CA ALA A 173 -24.41 -9.86 -16.67
C ALA A 173 -22.99 -9.33 -16.92
N SER A 174 -22.24 -9.01 -15.85
CA SER A 174 -20.85 -8.54 -15.94
C SER A 174 -19.93 -9.65 -16.49
N VAL A 175 -20.12 -10.87 -15.98
CA VAL A 175 -19.36 -12.05 -16.44
C VAL A 175 -19.69 -12.40 -17.90
N ALA A 176 -20.96 -12.35 -18.29
CA ALA A 176 -21.38 -12.57 -19.67
C ALA A 176 -20.85 -11.50 -20.63
N ALA A 177 -20.82 -10.23 -20.21
CA ALA A 177 -20.24 -9.14 -20.99
C ALA A 177 -18.73 -9.31 -21.18
N ALA A 178 -17.99 -9.68 -20.12
CA ALA A 178 -16.56 -9.97 -20.20
C ALA A 178 -16.25 -11.18 -21.10
N ALA A 179 -17.06 -12.23 -21.02
CA ALA A 179 -16.98 -13.40 -21.89
C ALA A 179 -17.17 -13.02 -23.37
N ALA A 180 -18.20 -12.24 -23.67
CA ALA A 180 -18.48 -11.76 -25.03
C ALA A 180 -17.38 -10.83 -25.57
N GLU A 181 -16.87 -9.92 -24.74
CA GLU A 181 -15.80 -8.98 -25.11
C GLU A 181 -14.47 -9.68 -25.39
N LEU A 182 -14.15 -10.73 -24.62
CA LEU A 182 -12.89 -11.46 -24.75
C LEU A 182 -12.97 -12.68 -25.69
N GLY A 183 -14.16 -12.99 -26.21
CA GLY A 183 -14.38 -14.16 -27.07
C GLY A 183 -14.15 -15.51 -26.35
N ILE A 184 -14.37 -15.55 -25.02
CA ILE A 184 -14.20 -16.76 -24.20
C ILE A 184 -15.51 -17.19 -23.56
N THR A 185 -15.57 -18.41 -23.02
CA THR A 185 -16.78 -18.89 -22.33
C THR A 185 -16.95 -18.24 -20.97
N VAL A 186 -18.20 -18.12 -20.50
CA VAL A 186 -18.52 -17.67 -19.13
C VAL A 186 -17.79 -18.52 -18.07
N GLY A 187 -17.70 -19.84 -18.29
CA GLY A 187 -16.93 -20.74 -17.43
C GLY A 187 -15.43 -20.43 -17.40
N ALA A 188 -14.84 -20.02 -18.53
CA ALA A 188 -13.45 -19.58 -18.58
C ALA A 188 -13.22 -18.28 -17.80
N VAL A 189 -14.20 -17.36 -17.77
CA VAL A 189 -14.12 -16.13 -16.96
C VAL A 189 -14.12 -16.47 -15.46
N TYR A 190 -15.00 -17.36 -15.00
CA TYR A 190 -15.01 -17.82 -13.59
C TYR A 190 -13.70 -18.52 -13.21
N ALA A 191 -13.19 -19.38 -14.09
CA ALA A 191 -11.92 -20.06 -13.88
C ALA A 191 -10.74 -19.07 -13.82
N ALA A 192 -10.71 -18.08 -14.71
CA ALA A 192 -9.72 -17.01 -14.71
C ALA A 192 -9.74 -16.24 -13.39
N ARG A 193 -10.92 -15.82 -12.94
CA ARG A 193 -11.09 -15.09 -11.69
C ARG A 193 -10.59 -15.89 -10.48
N SER A 194 -11.02 -17.14 -10.34
CA SER A 194 -10.60 -18.00 -9.23
C SER A 194 -9.08 -18.19 -9.20
N ARG A 195 -8.46 -18.45 -10.36
CA ARG A 195 -7.01 -18.66 -10.47
C ARG A 195 -6.23 -17.39 -10.15
N VAL A 196 -6.64 -16.24 -10.70
CA VAL A 196 -5.97 -14.97 -10.46
C VAL A 196 -6.16 -14.51 -9.01
N MET A 197 -7.36 -14.64 -8.43
CA MET A 197 -7.60 -14.30 -7.03
C MET A 197 -6.77 -15.14 -6.07
N ARG A 198 -6.72 -16.47 -6.29
CA ARG A 198 -5.91 -17.37 -5.47
C ARG A 198 -4.43 -17.00 -5.58
N ARG A 199 -3.91 -16.81 -6.80
CA ARG A 199 -2.50 -16.44 -6.99
C ARG A 199 -2.19 -15.04 -6.45
N LEU A 200 -3.12 -14.10 -6.52
CA LEU A 200 -2.99 -12.77 -5.92
C LEU A 200 -2.95 -12.85 -4.38
N GLN A 201 -3.78 -13.69 -3.78
CA GLN A 201 -3.74 -13.97 -2.36
C GLN A 201 -2.43 -14.63 -1.97
N GLU A 202 -1.98 -15.64 -2.71
CA GLU A 202 -0.67 -16.30 -2.52
C GLU A 202 0.47 -15.29 -2.66
N ALA A 203 0.51 -14.45 -3.68
CA ALA A 203 1.56 -13.44 -3.86
C ALA A 203 1.51 -12.34 -2.78
N ALA A 204 0.32 -11.93 -2.35
CA ALA A 204 0.17 -11.01 -1.24
C ALA A 204 0.60 -11.66 0.07
N HIS A 205 0.27 -12.93 0.28
CA HIS A 205 0.73 -13.73 1.40
C HIS A 205 2.23 -13.94 1.33
N GLU A 206 2.84 -14.27 0.19
CA GLU A 206 4.29 -14.33 0.01
C GLU A 206 4.86 -13.01 0.51
N ILE A 207 4.41 -11.85 -0.03
CA ILE A 207 4.75 -10.47 0.40
C ILE A 207 4.56 -10.24 1.92
N LEU A 208 3.75 -11.03 2.60
CA LEU A 208 3.50 -10.96 4.04
C LEU A 208 4.16 -12.08 4.90
N ASP A 209 4.42 -13.28 4.35
CA ASP A 209 4.58 -14.58 5.06
C ASP A 209 5.82 -15.41 4.66
N GLU A 210 6.59 -15.11 3.60
CA GLU A 210 7.87 -15.83 3.36
C GLU A 210 8.80 -15.62 4.60
N GLU A 211 9.07 -16.57 5.51
CA GLU A 211 9.03 -18.03 5.43
C GLU A 211 8.83 -18.66 6.83
N GLU A 212 8.00 -19.71 6.94
CA GLU A 212 8.03 -20.64 8.09
C GLU A 212 9.03 -21.80 7.85
N TRP A 213 9.74 -21.85 6.71
CA TRP A 213 10.68 -22.92 6.36
C TRP A 213 11.81 -22.46 5.43
N THR A 214 12.89 -21.89 6.00
CA THR A 214 14.31 -22.14 5.62
C THR A 214 15.19 -21.83 6.85
#